data_AF-A0A0G4N1B0-F1
#
_entry.id   AF-A0A0G4N1B0-F1
#
_cell.length_a   1.000
_cell.length_b   1.000
_cell.length_c   1.000
_cell.angle_alpha   90.00
_cell.angle_beta   90.00
_cell.angle_gamma   90.00
#
_symmetry.space_group_name_H-M   'P 1'
#
loop_
_entity.id
_entity.type
_entity.pdbx_description
1 polymer ?
#
loop_
_entity_poly.entity_id
_entity_poly.type
_entity_poly.pdbx_seq_one_letter_code
_entity_poly.pdbx_strand_id
1 'polypeptide(L)'
;MFSITFRISFLFVFVLQCLQPLVSAEFRVTCAPFKRERIDPLATPGKENGHMHTFFGSRGIGPDAVTADELRASCGSCNVQADRSSYWIPTLYYVSKNATVPVKVAIFHVYYHGQNADRQPFPADFSIISGNPSLTEDDARAQGGIGMEWRFEDSSEEKEAWQLPKQKGGGWLRGNIGFPTSVVKDESLGRYRECASKDEAGCFNVLRMFFAIWYDLRDDWFDFEDGAYLTLSSGGGE
;
A
#
# COMPACT_ATOMS: atom_id res chain seq x y z
N MET A 1 -56.55 51.46 40.70
CA MET A 1 -55.27 50.87 41.12
C MET A 1 -54.75 50.04 39.95
N PHE A 2 -53.54 50.37 39.46
CA PHE A 2 -53.02 49.97 38.14
C PHE A 2 -52.82 48.46 37.98
N SER A 3 -53.22 47.89 36.84
CA SER A 3 -52.87 46.52 36.43
C SER A 3 -51.72 46.59 35.42
N ILE A 4 -50.57 46.02 35.77
CA ILE A 4 -49.37 45.98 34.92
C ILE A 4 -49.34 44.60 34.25
N THR A 5 -49.41 44.58 32.92
CA THR A 5 -49.27 43.34 32.12
C THR A 5 -47.80 43.13 31.78
N PHE A 6 -47.19 42.05 32.29
CA PHE A 6 -45.82 41.66 31.98
C PHE A 6 -45.80 40.86 30.67
N ARG A 7 -45.07 41.33 29.64
CA ARG A 7 -44.78 40.53 28.44
C ARG A 7 -43.38 39.96 28.55
N ILE A 8 -43.27 38.63 28.62
CA ILE A 8 -42.00 37.91 28.55
C ILE A 8 -41.76 37.55 27.09
N SER A 9 -40.81 38.22 26.44
CA SER A 9 -40.31 37.82 25.12
C SER A 9 -39.22 36.76 25.29
N PHE A 10 -39.50 35.52 24.91
CA PHE A 10 -38.48 34.49 24.75
C PHE A 10 -37.76 34.68 23.41
N LEU A 11 -36.49 35.06 23.46
CA LEU A 11 -35.62 35.07 22.29
C LEU A 11 -35.09 33.64 22.08
N PHE A 12 -35.68 32.89 21.14
CA PHE A 12 -35.14 31.60 20.72
C PHE A 12 -33.94 31.84 19.79
N VAL A 13 -32.73 31.75 20.33
CA VAL A 13 -31.51 31.67 19.51
C VAL A 13 -31.39 30.25 18.99
N PHE A 14 -31.80 30.03 17.73
CA PHE A 14 -31.45 28.81 17.00
C PHE A 14 -29.95 28.84 16.72
N VAL A 15 -29.16 28.21 17.58
CA VAL A 15 -27.77 27.88 17.27
C VAL A 15 -27.81 26.77 16.23
N LEU A 16 -27.64 27.14 14.96
CA LEU A 16 -27.45 26.19 13.88
C LEU A 16 -26.06 25.55 14.08
N GLN A 17 -26.01 24.50 14.90
CA GLN A 17 -24.84 23.62 15.00
C GLN A 17 -24.68 22.94 13.65
N CYS A 18 -23.80 23.49 12.83
CA CYS A 18 -23.29 22.85 11.63
C CYS A 18 -22.53 21.60 12.10
N LEU A 19 -23.21 20.44 12.16
CA LEU A 19 -22.52 19.16 12.16
C LEU A 19 -21.80 19.07 10.82
N GLN A 20 -20.58 19.60 10.76
CA GLN A 20 -19.71 19.33 9.64
C GLN A 20 -19.38 17.84 9.71
N PRO A 21 -19.68 17.04 8.67
CA PRO A 21 -19.21 15.67 8.65
C PRO A 21 -17.68 15.71 8.79
N LEU A 22 -17.14 14.82 9.62
CA LEU A 22 -15.70 14.51 9.61
C LEU A 22 -15.34 14.18 8.16
N VAL A 23 -14.75 15.14 7.45
CA VAL A 23 -14.25 14.92 6.10
C VAL A 23 -13.12 13.92 6.24
N SER A 24 -13.36 12.68 5.84
CA SER A 24 -12.30 11.70 5.62
C SER A 24 -11.41 12.26 4.51
N ALA A 25 -10.25 12.79 4.86
CA ALA A 25 -9.20 13.13 3.91
C ALA A 25 -8.54 11.83 3.42
N GLU A 26 -9.14 11.25 2.39
CA GLU A 26 -8.64 10.10 1.65
C GLU A 26 -8.24 10.56 0.25
N PHE A 27 -7.00 10.27 -0.12
CA PHE A 27 -6.49 10.52 -1.46
C PHE A 27 -6.07 9.20 -2.07
N ARG A 28 -6.59 8.91 -3.27
CA ARG A 28 -6.34 7.67 -4.00
C ARG A 28 -5.74 7.98 -5.35
N VAL A 29 -4.66 7.29 -5.67
CA VAL A 29 -4.03 7.31 -6.99
C VAL A 29 -4.16 5.95 -7.65
N THR A 30 -4.50 5.93 -8.93
CA THR A 30 -4.58 4.73 -9.76
C THR A 30 -3.48 4.79 -10.79
N CYS A 31 -2.66 3.74 -10.89
CA CYS A 31 -1.53 3.71 -11.81
C CYS A 31 -1.54 2.45 -12.68
N ALA A 32 -1.19 2.60 -13.95
CA ALA A 32 -0.98 1.46 -14.83
C ALA A 32 0.46 0.92 -14.67
N PRO A 33 0.69 -0.40 -14.75
CA PRO A 33 2.05 -0.93 -14.79
C PRO A 33 2.74 -0.44 -16.06
N PHE A 34 4.00 -0.02 -15.96
CA PHE A 34 4.75 0.48 -17.12
C PHE A 34 6.01 -0.31 -17.47
N LYS A 35 6.58 -1.08 -16.52
CA LYS A 35 7.70 -2.00 -16.78
C LYS A 35 7.79 -3.12 -15.75
N ARG A 36 8.51 -4.17 -16.11
CA ARG A 36 8.97 -5.23 -15.20
C ARG A 36 10.46 -5.41 -15.34
N GLU A 37 11.20 -5.18 -14.27
CA GLU A 37 12.67 -5.23 -14.28
C GLU A 37 13.23 -5.77 -12.95
N ARG A 38 14.41 -6.37 -13.01
CA ARG A 38 15.18 -6.86 -11.84
C ARG A 38 16.03 -5.73 -11.27
N ILE A 39 15.39 -4.65 -10.83
CA ILE A 39 16.05 -3.52 -10.18
C ILE A 39 15.34 -3.19 -8.87
N ASP A 40 16.09 -2.75 -7.86
CA ASP A 40 15.54 -2.20 -6.62
C ASP A 40 16.46 -1.08 -6.12
N PRO A 41 16.13 0.19 -6.42
CA PRO A 41 16.95 1.34 -6.05
C PRO A 41 16.92 1.66 -4.55
N LEU A 42 16.12 0.95 -3.73
CA LEU A 42 16.10 1.11 -2.28
C LEU A 42 16.80 -0.05 -1.54
N ALA A 43 16.80 -1.25 -2.11
CA ALA A 43 17.43 -2.42 -1.51
C ALA A 43 18.83 -2.71 -2.05
N THR A 44 19.02 -2.58 -3.37
CA THR A 44 20.29 -2.91 -4.05
C THR A 44 20.66 -1.87 -5.12
N PRO A 45 20.90 -0.60 -4.74
CA PRO A 45 21.18 0.47 -5.70
C PRO A 45 22.37 0.15 -6.61
N GLY A 46 22.21 0.37 -7.91
CA GLY A 46 23.22 0.17 -8.95
C GLY A 46 23.50 -1.31 -9.28
N LYS A 47 22.68 -2.24 -8.78
CA LYS A 47 22.85 -3.69 -8.99
C LYS A 47 21.57 -4.33 -9.51
N GLU A 48 21.72 -5.46 -10.18
CA GLU A 48 20.59 -6.31 -10.51
C GLU A 48 20.01 -6.92 -9.22
N ASN A 49 18.69 -6.82 -9.07
CA ASN A 49 17.97 -7.35 -7.93
C ASN A 49 17.74 -8.87 -8.08
N GLY A 50 17.72 -9.58 -6.96
CA GLY A 50 17.51 -11.04 -6.93
C GLY A 50 16.16 -11.49 -7.51
N HIS A 51 15.19 -10.58 -7.63
CA HIS A 51 13.84 -10.87 -8.13
C HIS A 51 13.25 -9.77 -9.01
N MET A 52 12.12 -10.07 -9.65
CA MET A 52 11.46 -9.22 -10.64
C MET A 52 10.46 -8.26 -10.00
N HIS A 53 10.59 -6.96 -10.25
CA HIS A 53 9.61 -5.98 -9.81
C HIS A 53 8.68 -5.56 -10.93
N THR A 54 7.40 -5.33 -10.60
CA THR A 54 6.45 -4.62 -11.47
C THR A 54 6.33 -3.17 -11.02
N PHE A 55 6.55 -2.23 -11.93
CA PHE A 55 6.66 -0.79 -11.63
C PHE A 55 5.43 0.02 -12.08
N PHE A 56 5.10 1.01 -11.26
CA PHE A 56 3.99 1.96 -11.39
C PHE A 56 4.49 3.37 -11.00
N GLY A 57 3.74 4.41 -11.34
CA GLY A 57 4.12 5.79 -11.02
C GLY A 57 5.12 6.38 -12.00
N SER A 58 6.03 7.20 -11.48
CA SER A 58 7.04 7.94 -12.24
C SER A 58 8.03 7.02 -12.96
N ARG A 59 8.30 7.34 -14.23
CA ARG A 59 9.27 6.62 -15.06
C ARG A 59 10.71 7.09 -14.85
N GLY A 60 10.96 8.01 -13.91
CA GLY A 60 12.31 8.43 -13.52
C GLY A 60 13.05 7.36 -12.73
N ILE A 61 12.39 6.26 -12.37
CA ILE A 61 12.97 5.15 -11.61
C ILE A 61 13.95 4.33 -12.46
N GLY A 62 15.17 4.17 -11.96
CA GLY A 62 16.26 3.40 -12.56
C GLY A 62 16.88 2.40 -11.58
N PRO A 63 17.99 1.76 -11.97
CA PRO A 63 18.72 0.83 -11.09
C PRO A 63 19.43 1.54 -9.93
N ASP A 64 19.82 2.80 -10.13
CA ASP A 64 20.55 3.60 -9.15
C ASP A 64 19.61 4.25 -8.12
N ALA A 65 20.19 4.72 -7.00
CA ALA A 65 19.45 5.52 -6.03
C ALA A 65 18.82 6.73 -6.73
N VAL A 66 17.58 7.07 -6.36
CA VAL A 66 16.78 8.09 -7.04
C VAL A 66 16.37 9.19 -6.08
N THR A 67 16.36 10.42 -6.57
CA THR A 67 15.91 11.61 -5.84
C THR A 67 14.47 12.00 -6.21
N ALA A 68 13.82 12.76 -5.33
CA ALA A 68 12.49 13.29 -5.61
C ALA A 68 12.47 14.21 -6.84
N ASP A 69 13.57 14.93 -7.13
CA ASP A 69 13.65 15.82 -8.28
C ASP A 69 13.75 15.07 -9.61
N GLU A 70 14.50 13.97 -9.67
CA GLU A 70 14.52 13.07 -10.82
C GLU A 70 13.14 12.46 -11.09
N LEU A 71 12.43 12.05 -10.02
CA LEU A 71 11.07 11.53 -10.15
C LEU A 71 10.08 12.61 -10.61
N ARG A 72 10.21 13.85 -10.14
CA ARG A 72 9.38 15.00 -10.55
C ARG A 72 9.59 15.41 -11.99
N ALA A 73 10.83 15.29 -12.49
CA ALA A 73 11.18 15.62 -13.87
C ALA A 73 10.62 14.64 -14.91
N SER A 74 10.15 13.45 -14.47
CA SER A 74 9.67 12.39 -15.36
C SER A 74 8.15 12.29 -15.44
N CYS A 75 7.65 11.69 -16.52
CA CYS A 75 6.23 11.38 -16.69
C CYS A 75 5.81 10.15 -15.87
N GLY A 76 4.57 10.16 -15.37
CA GLY A 76 3.99 9.06 -14.60
C GLY A 76 3.05 8.16 -15.41
N SER A 77 2.69 7.03 -14.82
CA SER A 77 1.64 6.12 -15.29
C SER A 77 0.33 6.25 -14.49
N CYS A 78 0.30 7.16 -13.52
CA CYS A 78 -0.84 7.40 -12.65
C CYS A 78 -1.87 8.35 -13.27
N ASN A 79 -3.12 8.25 -12.85
CA ASN A 79 -4.20 9.14 -13.26
C ASN A 79 -4.02 10.57 -12.72
N VAL A 80 -3.51 10.72 -11.49
CA VAL A 80 -3.21 12.02 -10.89
C VAL A 80 -1.81 12.47 -11.31
N GLN A 81 -1.72 13.39 -12.28
CA GLN A 81 -0.42 13.84 -12.84
C GLN A 81 0.45 14.64 -11.85
N ALA A 82 -0.14 15.14 -10.77
CA ALA A 82 0.59 15.79 -9.69
C ALA A 82 1.36 14.78 -8.83
N ASP A 83 0.94 13.51 -8.84
CA ASP A 83 1.68 12.45 -8.18
C ASP A 83 2.88 12.05 -9.05
N ARG A 84 4.07 12.24 -8.48
CA ARG A 84 5.36 11.94 -9.10
C ARG A 84 6.10 10.83 -8.36
N SER A 85 5.46 10.14 -7.41
CA SER A 85 6.06 9.00 -6.74
C SER A 85 6.25 7.82 -7.70
N SER A 86 7.22 6.96 -7.37
CA SER A 86 7.41 5.67 -8.03
C SER A 86 7.02 4.57 -7.04
N TYR A 87 6.32 3.55 -7.53
CA TYR A 87 5.87 2.41 -6.73
C TYR A 87 6.25 1.13 -7.45
N TRP A 88 6.62 0.11 -6.69
CA TRP A 88 6.87 -1.20 -7.23
C TRP A 88 6.55 -2.29 -6.22
N ILE A 89 6.26 -3.47 -6.75
CA ILE A 89 5.93 -4.67 -5.98
C ILE A 89 6.67 -5.86 -6.60
N PRO A 90 7.03 -6.90 -5.81
CA PRO A 90 7.45 -8.18 -6.36
C PRO A 90 6.40 -8.69 -7.35
N THR A 91 6.85 -9.18 -8.49
CA THR A 91 5.95 -9.65 -9.54
C THR A 91 5.30 -10.96 -9.07
N LEU A 92 3.97 -11.00 -9.06
CA LEU A 92 3.23 -12.23 -8.80
C LEU A 92 3.37 -13.16 -10.00
N TYR A 93 3.71 -14.41 -9.74
CA TYR A 93 3.77 -15.48 -10.71
C TYR A 93 2.73 -16.55 -10.39
N TYR A 94 2.14 -17.09 -11.45
CA TYR A 94 1.45 -18.36 -11.42
C TYR A 94 2.41 -19.43 -11.93
N VAL A 95 2.60 -20.49 -11.13
CA VAL A 95 3.50 -21.60 -11.41
C VAL A 95 2.65 -22.85 -11.57
N SER A 96 2.80 -23.51 -12.71
CA SER A 96 2.20 -24.82 -13.02
C SER A 96 3.29 -25.78 -13.49
N LYS A 97 2.95 -27.05 -13.71
CA LYS A 97 3.85 -28.04 -14.31
C LYS A 97 4.43 -27.60 -15.66
N ASN A 98 3.66 -26.84 -16.44
CA ASN A 98 3.99 -26.52 -17.83
C ASN A 98 4.55 -25.10 -18.01
N ALA A 99 4.25 -24.18 -17.09
CA ALA A 99 4.61 -22.79 -17.24
C ALA A 99 4.72 -22.04 -15.91
N THR A 100 5.68 -21.12 -15.86
CA THR A 100 5.73 -20.05 -14.87
C THR A 100 5.47 -18.73 -15.60
N VAL A 101 4.32 -18.11 -15.34
CA VAL A 101 3.94 -16.87 -16.01
C VAL A 101 3.65 -15.75 -15.02
N PRO A 102 4.04 -14.51 -15.34
CA PRO A 102 3.71 -13.39 -14.49
C PRO A 102 2.22 -13.05 -14.61
N VAL A 103 1.56 -12.90 -13.48
CA VAL A 103 0.13 -12.58 -13.40
C VAL A 103 -0.08 -11.10 -13.71
N LYS A 104 -1.07 -10.80 -14.55
CA LYS A 104 -1.38 -9.42 -14.94
C LYS A 104 -2.01 -8.66 -13.76
N VAL A 105 -1.47 -7.48 -13.47
CA VAL A 105 -2.13 -6.51 -12.59
C VAL A 105 -3.22 -5.79 -13.38
N ALA A 106 -4.49 -6.03 -13.02
CA ALA A 106 -5.65 -5.38 -13.62
C ALA A 106 -5.85 -3.97 -13.07
N ILE A 107 -5.75 -3.81 -11.74
CA ILE A 107 -5.85 -2.53 -11.05
C ILE A 107 -4.75 -2.42 -10.01
N PHE A 108 -4.11 -1.25 -9.95
CA PHE A 108 -3.21 -0.86 -8.88
C PHE A 108 -3.65 0.49 -8.31
N HIS A 109 -3.86 0.54 -7.00
CA HIS A 109 -4.21 1.75 -6.28
C HIS A 109 -3.23 1.99 -5.13
N VAL A 110 -2.88 3.25 -4.96
CA VAL A 110 -2.19 3.75 -3.76
C VAL A 110 -3.18 4.63 -3.01
N TYR A 111 -3.39 4.30 -1.74
CA TYR A 111 -4.28 5.03 -0.85
C TYR A 111 -3.47 5.78 0.21
N TYR A 112 -3.86 7.03 0.45
CA TYR A 112 -3.27 7.93 1.43
C TYR A 112 -4.36 8.43 2.38
N HIS A 113 -4.18 8.21 3.68
CA HIS A 113 -5.16 8.56 4.70
C HIS A 113 -4.56 9.50 5.76
N GLY A 114 -5.15 10.68 5.91
CA GLY A 114 -4.69 11.74 6.81
C GLY A 114 -5.51 11.95 8.08
N GLN A 115 -6.34 10.98 8.49
CA GLN A 115 -7.41 11.20 9.48
C GLN A 115 -6.97 11.49 10.93
N ASN A 116 -5.67 11.43 11.27
CA ASN A 116 -5.21 11.69 12.63
C ASN A 116 -4.34 12.96 12.69
N ALA A 117 -4.55 13.78 13.72
CA ALA A 117 -3.86 15.07 13.91
C ALA A 117 -2.35 14.95 14.16
N ASP A 118 -1.85 13.76 14.48
CA ASP A 118 -0.43 13.48 14.74
C ASP A 118 0.36 13.08 13.48
N ARG A 119 -0.29 12.98 12.31
CA ARG A 119 0.36 12.57 11.06
C ARG A 119 0.92 13.75 10.31
N GLN A 120 2.17 13.62 9.89
CA GLN A 120 2.86 14.59 9.07
C GLN A 120 2.81 14.20 7.57
N PRO A 121 2.88 15.18 6.65
CA PRO A 121 3.17 14.90 5.26
C PRO A 121 4.47 14.12 5.10
N PHE A 122 4.60 13.34 4.03
CA PHE A 122 5.87 12.68 3.73
C PHE A 122 6.96 13.75 3.48
N PRO A 123 8.13 13.62 4.13
CA PRO A 123 9.28 14.48 3.83
C PRO A 123 9.71 14.40 2.35
N ALA A 124 10.53 15.37 1.94
CA ALA A 124 11.25 15.24 0.67
C ALA A 124 12.17 14.00 0.71
N ASP A 125 12.34 13.36 -0.45
CA ASP A 125 13.13 12.13 -0.59
C ASP A 125 12.68 10.99 0.36
N PHE A 126 11.38 10.99 0.71
CA PHE A 126 10.80 9.91 1.47
C PHE A 126 10.72 8.64 0.63
N SER A 127 11.36 7.60 1.13
CA SER A 127 11.34 6.25 0.56
C SER A 127 11.24 5.24 1.68
N ILE A 128 10.37 4.24 1.52
CA ILE A 128 10.14 3.20 2.51
C ILE A 128 9.82 1.87 1.82
N ILE A 129 10.17 0.77 2.46
CA ILE A 129 9.82 -0.58 2.05
C ILE A 129 8.83 -1.14 3.07
N SER A 130 7.80 -1.84 2.61
CA SER A 130 6.92 -2.64 3.46
C SER A 130 7.23 -4.12 3.33
N GLY A 131 7.06 -4.85 4.43
CA GLY A 131 7.41 -6.26 4.56
C GLY A 131 8.82 -6.49 5.09
N ASN A 132 9.06 -7.70 5.59
CA ASN A 132 10.36 -8.14 6.08
C ASN A 132 10.66 -9.52 5.48
N PRO A 133 11.66 -9.64 4.58
CA PRO A 133 11.96 -10.90 3.90
C PRO A 133 12.58 -11.96 4.84
N SER A 134 13.04 -11.56 6.02
CA SER A 134 13.61 -12.46 7.02
C SER A 134 12.58 -12.94 8.05
N LEU A 135 11.33 -12.50 7.95
CA LEU A 135 10.29 -12.84 8.92
C LEU A 135 9.80 -14.28 8.69
N THR A 136 9.79 -15.08 9.75
CA THR A 136 9.22 -16.44 9.69
C THR A 136 7.70 -16.40 9.86
N GLU A 137 7.01 -17.49 9.49
CA GLU A 137 5.56 -17.57 9.75
C GLU A 137 5.23 -17.51 11.24
N ASP A 138 6.06 -18.11 12.10
CA ASP A 138 5.83 -18.12 13.53
C ASP A 138 5.98 -16.72 14.12
N ASP A 139 6.96 -15.94 13.65
CA ASP A 139 7.10 -14.53 14.00
C ASP A 139 5.90 -13.72 13.52
N ALA A 140 5.44 -13.96 12.28
CA ALA A 140 4.26 -13.32 11.71
C ALA A 140 2.99 -13.58 12.55
N ARG A 141 2.79 -14.83 13.00
CA ARG A 141 1.70 -15.19 13.90
C ARG A 141 1.84 -14.53 15.27
N ALA A 142 3.05 -14.55 15.84
CA ALA A 142 3.33 -13.96 17.16
C ALA A 142 3.05 -12.46 17.21
N GLN A 143 3.26 -11.74 16.11
CA GLN A 143 2.97 -10.31 16.00
C GLN A 143 1.54 -9.98 15.50
N GLY A 144 0.69 -11.00 15.26
CA GLY A 144 -0.70 -10.82 14.81
C GLY A 144 -0.85 -10.47 13.33
N GLY A 145 0.16 -10.79 12.51
CA GLY A 145 0.19 -10.61 11.06
C GLY A 145 1.18 -9.55 10.57
N ILE A 146 1.28 -9.42 9.25
CA ILE A 146 2.33 -8.60 8.60
C ILE A 146 1.78 -7.39 7.84
N GLY A 147 0.51 -7.03 8.06
CA GLY A 147 -0.14 -5.93 7.35
C GLY A 147 -0.34 -6.19 5.85
N MET A 148 -0.28 -7.47 5.43
CA MET A 148 -0.55 -7.92 4.07
C MET A 148 -1.75 -8.87 4.07
N GLU A 149 -2.60 -8.73 3.07
CA GLU A 149 -3.78 -9.57 2.87
C GLU A 149 -3.86 -9.99 1.41
N TRP A 150 -4.10 -11.27 1.16
CA TRP A 150 -4.40 -11.82 -0.15
C TRP A 150 -5.72 -12.56 -0.09
N ARG A 151 -6.64 -12.27 -1.00
CA ARG A 151 -7.86 -13.07 -1.16
C ARG A 151 -8.49 -12.86 -2.52
N PHE A 152 -9.12 -13.89 -3.04
CA PHE A 152 -10.10 -13.71 -4.10
C PHE A 152 -11.34 -13.01 -3.53
N GLU A 153 -12.02 -12.22 -4.37
CA GLU A 153 -13.19 -11.43 -3.97
C GLU A 153 -14.29 -12.30 -3.36
N ASP A 154 -14.52 -13.48 -3.94
CA ASP A 154 -15.58 -14.41 -3.54
C ASP A 154 -15.06 -15.68 -2.84
N SER A 155 -13.83 -15.69 -2.32
CA SER A 155 -13.28 -16.88 -1.65
C SER A 155 -13.83 -17.05 -0.24
N SER A 156 -14.14 -18.31 0.10
CA SER A 156 -14.42 -18.78 1.46
C SER A 156 -13.26 -19.56 2.08
N GLU A 157 -12.07 -19.49 1.48
CA GLU A 157 -10.88 -20.19 1.95
C GLU A 157 -10.45 -19.67 3.33
N GLU A 158 -10.30 -20.58 4.29
CA GLU A 158 -9.73 -20.27 5.59
C GLU A 158 -8.20 -20.41 5.52
N LYS A 159 -7.51 -19.28 5.62
CA LYS A 159 -6.04 -19.19 5.66
C LYS A 159 -5.62 -17.93 6.40
N GLU A 160 -4.34 -17.83 6.74
CA GLU A 160 -3.81 -16.57 7.25
C GLU A 160 -3.92 -15.48 6.16
N ALA A 161 -4.16 -14.24 6.58
CA ALA A 161 -4.40 -13.14 5.66
C ALA A 161 -3.23 -12.96 4.68
N TRP A 162 -2.00 -13.11 5.16
CA TRP A 162 -0.77 -12.88 4.39
C TRP A 162 -0.33 -14.04 3.50
N GLN A 163 -0.97 -15.21 3.61
CA GLN A 163 -0.71 -16.34 2.71
C GLN A 163 -1.42 -16.12 1.37
N LEU A 164 -0.81 -16.52 0.26
CA LEU A 164 -1.49 -16.54 -1.02
C LEU A 164 -2.58 -17.62 -1.00
N PRO A 165 -3.70 -17.43 -1.73
CA PRO A 165 -4.70 -18.47 -1.88
C PRO A 165 -4.10 -19.75 -2.45
N LYS A 166 -4.52 -20.89 -1.91
CA LYS A 166 -4.15 -22.23 -2.39
C LYS A 166 -5.25 -22.84 -3.24
N GLN A 167 -6.40 -22.17 -3.33
CA GLN A 167 -7.54 -22.56 -4.15
C GLN A 167 -8.00 -21.39 -5.01
N LYS A 168 -8.50 -21.69 -6.21
CA LYS A 168 -9.11 -20.68 -7.07
C LYS A 168 -10.39 -20.17 -6.41
N GLY A 169 -10.52 -18.84 -6.30
CA GLY A 169 -11.76 -18.18 -5.95
C GLY A 169 -12.40 -17.50 -7.16
N GLY A 170 -13.58 -16.91 -6.95
CA GLY A 170 -14.24 -16.05 -7.94
C GLY A 170 -13.63 -14.64 -8.00
N GLY A 171 -13.83 -13.97 -9.14
CA GLY A 171 -13.46 -12.56 -9.32
C GLY A 171 -11.96 -12.33 -9.40
N TRP A 172 -11.52 -11.16 -8.94
CA TRP A 172 -10.10 -10.80 -8.91
C TRP A 172 -9.41 -11.31 -7.65
N LEU A 173 -8.12 -11.68 -7.80
CA LEU A 173 -7.26 -11.83 -6.64
C LEU A 173 -6.86 -10.45 -6.16
N ARG A 174 -7.26 -10.10 -4.94
CA ARG A 174 -6.92 -8.84 -4.30
C ARG A 174 -5.74 -9.03 -3.35
N GLY A 175 -4.76 -8.14 -3.46
CA GLY A 175 -3.68 -7.94 -2.51
C GLY A 175 -3.81 -6.57 -1.84
N ASN A 176 -3.83 -6.51 -0.51
CA ASN A 176 -3.68 -5.26 0.24
C ASN A 176 -2.34 -5.27 0.97
N ILE A 177 -1.55 -4.21 0.84
CA ILE A 177 -0.22 -4.09 1.44
C ILE A 177 -0.14 -2.78 2.22
N GLY A 178 -0.18 -2.86 3.55
CA GLY A 178 0.00 -1.70 4.42
C GLY A 178 1.47 -1.29 4.52
N PHE A 179 1.72 0.01 4.64
CA PHE A 179 3.06 0.54 4.96
C PHE A 179 3.14 0.99 6.43
N PRO A 180 4.33 0.94 7.04
CA PRO A 180 4.54 1.49 8.38
C PRO A 180 4.17 2.97 8.44
N THR A 181 3.51 3.37 9.53
CA THR A 181 3.12 4.77 9.76
C THR A 181 4.05 5.49 10.73
N SER A 182 4.64 4.77 11.67
CA SER A 182 5.64 5.31 12.60
C SER A 182 7.01 5.02 12.03
N VAL A 183 7.71 6.06 11.57
CA VAL A 183 8.92 5.92 10.77
C VAL A 183 10.05 6.79 11.30
N VAL A 184 11.28 6.35 11.04
CA VAL A 184 12.52 7.07 11.34
C VAL A 184 13.46 7.00 10.15
N LYS A 185 14.24 8.06 9.91
CA LYS A 185 15.27 8.06 8.85
C LYS A 185 16.45 7.22 9.32
N ASP A 186 16.82 6.23 8.51
CA ASP A 186 18.00 5.40 8.73
C ASP A 186 19.06 5.78 7.71
N GLU A 187 20.07 6.54 8.16
CA GLU A 187 21.16 7.01 7.29
C GLU A 187 22.00 5.86 6.73
N SER A 188 22.10 4.74 7.44
CA SER A 188 22.84 3.57 6.96
C SER A 188 22.17 2.87 5.78
N LEU A 189 20.84 2.98 5.71
CA LEU A 189 20.03 2.44 4.61
C LEU A 189 19.73 3.50 3.53
N GLY A 190 20.02 4.78 3.79
CA GLY A 190 19.66 5.90 2.90
C GLY A 190 18.15 6.15 2.79
N ARG A 191 17.31 5.50 3.60
CA ARG A 191 15.84 5.50 3.48
C ARG A 191 15.16 5.52 4.85
N TYR A 192 13.84 5.61 4.87
CA TYR A 192 13.05 5.46 6.09
C TYR A 192 12.77 3.99 6.36
N ARG A 193 12.64 3.66 7.65
CA ARG A 193 12.15 2.36 8.13
C ARG A 193 11.11 2.56 9.22
N GLU A 194 10.40 1.49 9.53
CA GLU A 194 9.55 1.44 10.72
C GLU A 194 10.37 1.67 11.99
N CYS A 195 9.80 2.39 12.95
CA CYS A 195 10.40 2.55 14.25
C CYS A 195 10.38 1.22 15.01
N ALA A 196 11.47 0.91 15.72
CA ALA A 196 11.55 -0.27 16.58
C ALA A 196 10.62 -0.16 17.79
N SER A 197 10.32 1.07 18.22
CA SER A 197 9.34 1.37 19.26
C SER A 197 8.80 2.79 19.10
N LYS A 198 7.71 3.12 19.80
CA LYS A 198 7.12 4.47 19.77
C LYS A 198 8.04 5.55 20.38
N ASP A 199 8.97 5.15 21.24
CA ASP A 199 9.87 6.05 21.95
C ASP A 199 11.26 6.14 21.29
N GLU A 200 11.45 5.51 20.13
CA GLU A 200 12.67 5.63 19.35
C GLU A 200 12.94 7.10 18.99
N ALA A 201 14.16 7.57 19.28
CA ALA A 201 14.54 8.94 19.00
C ALA A 201 14.42 9.26 17.51
N GLY A 202 13.73 10.35 17.17
CA GLY A 202 13.48 10.74 15.78
C GLY A 202 12.33 9.99 15.10
N CYS A 203 11.61 9.13 15.81
CA CYS A 203 10.38 8.52 15.32
C CYS A 203 9.27 9.56 15.17
N PHE A 204 8.56 9.52 14.05
CA PHE A 204 7.39 10.37 13.81
C PHE A 204 6.34 9.64 12.96
N ASN A 205 5.11 10.12 12.99
CA ASN A 205 4.00 9.51 12.25
C ASN A 205 3.82 10.20 10.90
N VAL A 206 3.79 9.43 9.83
CA VAL A 206 3.43 9.88 8.48
C VAL A 206 1.99 9.52 8.13
N LEU A 207 1.47 10.09 7.04
CA LEU A 207 0.21 9.68 6.45
C LEU A 207 0.18 8.15 6.26
N ARG A 208 -0.95 7.52 6.56
CA ARG A 208 -1.09 6.08 6.33
C ARG A 208 -1.16 5.83 4.84
N MET A 209 -0.29 4.95 4.36
CA MET A 209 -0.24 4.51 2.97
C MET A 209 -0.51 3.01 2.87
N PHE A 210 -1.27 2.59 1.87
CA PHE A 210 -1.35 1.17 1.51
C PHE A 210 -1.58 1.00 0.00
N PHE A 211 -1.13 -0.14 -0.52
CA PHE A 211 -1.45 -0.56 -1.87
C PHE A 211 -2.67 -1.48 -1.85
N ALA A 212 -3.56 -1.28 -2.81
CA ALA A 212 -4.60 -2.24 -3.15
C ALA A 212 -4.39 -2.66 -4.61
N ILE A 213 -4.27 -3.96 -4.82
CA ILE A 213 -3.79 -4.55 -6.07
C ILE A 213 -4.80 -5.62 -6.46
N TRP A 214 -5.24 -5.61 -7.71
CA TRP A 214 -6.09 -6.65 -8.26
C TRP A 214 -5.38 -7.33 -9.42
N TYR A 215 -5.26 -8.64 -9.31
CA TYR A 215 -4.64 -9.51 -10.29
C TYR A 215 -5.72 -10.24 -11.11
N ASP A 216 -5.49 -10.34 -12.41
CA ASP A 216 -6.40 -11.01 -13.33
C ASP A 216 -6.04 -12.51 -13.44
N LEU A 217 -6.73 -13.32 -12.64
CA LEU A 217 -6.65 -14.78 -12.62
C LEU A 217 -7.98 -15.43 -13.01
N ARG A 218 -8.88 -14.66 -13.64
CA ARG A 218 -10.25 -15.10 -13.95
C ARG A 218 -10.32 -16.08 -15.10
N ASP A 219 -9.32 -16.10 -15.96
CA ASP A 219 -9.23 -17.06 -17.06
C ASP A 219 -9.14 -18.48 -16.52
N ASP A 220 -9.78 -19.44 -17.20
CA ASP A 220 -9.79 -20.85 -16.79
C ASP A 220 -8.40 -21.49 -16.89
N TRP A 221 -7.49 -20.89 -17.66
CA TRP A 221 -6.08 -21.29 -17.74
C TRP A 221 -5.34 -21.24 -16.39
N PHE A 222 -5.77 -20.36 -15.47
CA PHE A 222 -5.25 -20.35 -14.11
C PHE A 222 -6.02 -21.34 -13.25
N ASP A 223 -5.67 -22.63 -13.34
CA ASP A 223 -6.18 -23.67 -12.44
C ASP A 223 -5.25 -23.83 -11.22
N PHE A 224 -5.78 -24.24 -10.08
CA PHE A 224 -4.98 -24.52 -8.87
C PHE A 224 -4.85 -26.04 -8.68
N GLU A 225 -4.86 -26.76 -9.80
CA GLU A 225 -4.81 -28.21 -9.83
C GLU A 225 -3.37 -28.68 -10.03
N ASP A 226 -3.13 -29.98 -9.87
CA ASP A 226 -1.84 -30.59 -10.22
C ASP A 226 -0.60 -29.98 -9.53
N GLY A 227 -0.80 -29.33 -8.37
CA GLY A 227 0.26 -28.64 -7.64
C GLY A 227 0.62 -27.27 -8.22
N ALA A 228 -0.24 -26.66 -9.03
CA ALA A 228 -0.10 -25.27 -9.44
C ALA A 228 -0.33 -24.33 -8.25
N TYR A 229 0.44 -23.24 -8.20
CA TYR A 229 0.42 -22.29 -7.09
C TYR A 229 0.79 -20.88 -7.52
N LEU A 230 0.50 -19.93 -6.63
CA LEU A 230 0.94 -18.56 -6.76
C LEU A 230 2.20 -18.32 -5.93
N THR A 231 3.11 -17.50 -6.44
CA THR A 231 4.29 -17.08 -5.67
C THR A 231 4.69 -15.67 -6.06
N LEU A 232 5.18 -14.90 -5.09
CA LEU A 232 5.85 -13.63 -5.37
C LEU A 232 7.27 -13.91 -5.83
N SER A 233 7.77 -13.13 -6.79
CA SER A 233 9.14 -13.28 -7.26
C SER A 233 10.20 -13.17 -6.16
N SER A 234 9.91 -12.44 -5.09
CA SER A 234 10.78 -12.23 -3.92
C SER A 234 10.87 -13.46 -3.01
N GLY A 235 10.06 -14.49 -3.24
CA GLY A 235 9.66 -15.43 -2.20
C GLY A 235 8.60 -14.80 -1.28
N GLY A 236 7.85 -15.66 -0.58
CA GLY A 236 6.75 -15.28 0.31
C GLY A 236 5.35 -15.53 -0.26
N GLY A 237 4.38 -15.61 0.65
CA GLY A 237 2.99 -15.98 0.35
C GLY A 237 2.69 -17.48 0.45
N GLU A 238 3.59 -18.29 1.00
CA GLU A 238 3.38 -19.73 1.27
C GLU A 238 2.67 -19.99 2.60
#